data_AF-A0A1H1IEF7-F1
#
_entry.id   AF-A0A1H1IEF7-F1
#
_cell.length_a   1.000
_cell.length_b   1.000
_cell.length_c   1.000
_cell.angle_alpha   90.00
_cell.angle_beta   90.00
_cell.angle_gamma   90.00
#
_symmetry.space_group_name_H-M   'P 1'
#
loop_
_entity.id
_entity.type
_entity.pdbx_description
1 polymer ?
#
loop_
_entity_poly.entity_id
_entity_poly.type
_entity_poly.pdbx_seq_one_letter_code
_entity_poly.pdbx_strand_id
1 'polypeptide(L)'
;MSDVDTITVSIDADDSTDEVTIPAGLVDLVAEGDQTSAETIGDVTLLSFASRAHHIVHHGDGADEELEAQEERIMDLFEERFGVTFGEATGHQH
;
A
#
# COMPACT_ATOMS: atom_id res chain seq x y z
N MET A 1 -30.43 9.97 1.48
CA MET A 1 -29.16 9.25 1.28
C MET A 1 -28.55 9.08 2.66
N SER A 2 -28.05 7.90 3.01
CA SER A 2 -27.32 7.75 4.27
C SER A 2 -25.99 8.50 4.12
N ASP A 3 -25.71 9.42 5.04
CA ASP A 3 -24.39 10.03 5.14
C ASP A 3 -23.35 8.95 5.47
N VAL A 4 -22.19 9.03 4.84
CA VAL A 4 -21.06 8.11 5.04
C VAL A 4 -20.03 8.83 5.89
N ASP A 5 -19.75 8.29 7.08
CA ASP A 5 -18.73 8.85 7.97
C ASP A 5 -17.35 8.76 7.32
N THR A 6 -16.52 9.78 7.56
CA THR A 6 -15.18 9.90 7.00
C THR A 6 -14.13 10.15 8.08
N ILE A 7 -12.91 9.69 7.82
CA ILE A 7 -11.72 10.03 8.59
C ILE A 7 -10.76 10.82 7.69
N THR A 8 -10.10 11.82 8.27
CA THR A 8 -9.00 12.54 7.61
C THR A 8 -7.69 12.16 8.26
N VAL A 9 -6.67 11.86 7.44
CA VAL A 9 -5.32 11.55 7.87
C VAL A 9 -4.34 12.51 7.23
N SER A 10 -3.39 13.00 8.02
CA SER A 10 -2.26 13.80 7.55
C SER A 10 -1.10 12.88 7.18
N ILE A 11 -0.50 13.14 6.03
CA ILE A 11 0.69 12.47 5.51
C ILE A 11 1.81 13.50 5.53
N ASP A 12 2.80 13.28 6.39
CA ASP A 12 4.00 14.10 6.47
C ASP A 12 5.16 13.42 5.75
N ALA A 13 5.71 14.09 4.74
CA ALA A 13 6.92 13.73 4.01
C ALA A 13 8.02 14.76 4.30
N ASP A 14 9.27 14.46 3.91
CA ASP A 14 10.44 15.28 4.24
C ASP A 14 10.34 16.74 3.75
N ASP A 15 9.61 16.98 2.67
CA ASP A 15 9.48 18.28 2.02
C ASP A 15 8.09 18.91 2.13
N SER A 16 7.08 18.14 2.51
CA SER A 16 5.68 18.54 2.38
C SER A 16 4.74 17.73 3.28
N THR A 17 3.56 18.30 3.55
CA THR A 17 2.45 17.65 4.24
C THR A 17 1.22 17.67 3.33
N ASP A 18 0.45 16.59 3.33
CA ASP A 18 -0.83 16.48 2.62
C ASP A 18 -1.90 15.85 3.51
N GLU A 19 -3.17 16.05 3.20
CA GLU A 19 -4.31 15.45 3.92
C GLU A 19 -5.19 14.63 2.99
N VAL A 20 -5.57 13.43 3.43
CA VAL A 20 -6.48 12.56 2.69
C VAL A 20 -7.72 12.24 3.52
N THR A 21 -8.90 12.41 2.92
CA THR A 21 -10.19 12.05 3.53
C THR A 21 -10.72 10.76 2.90
N ILE A 22 -11.02 9.78 3.74
CA ILE A 22 -11.43 8.43 3.34
C ILE A 22 -12.73 8.05 4.07
N PRO A 23 -13.68 7.34 3.44
CA PRO A 23 -14.80 6.74 4.16
C PRO A 23 -14.32 5.84 5.30
N ALA A 24 -14.73 6.13 6.53
CA ALA A 24 -14.26 5.43 7.73
C ALA A 24 -14.58 3.92 7.65
N GLY A 25 -15.76 3.58 7.13
CA GLY A 25 -16.16 2.18 6.95
C GLY A 25 -15.29 1.38 5.96
N LEU A 26 -14.55 2.04 5.04
CA LEU A 26 -13.59 1.33 4.19
C LEU A 26 -12.29 1.03 4.94
N VAL A 27 -11.87 1.92 5.85
CA VAL A 27 -10.70 1.69 6.71
C VAL A 27 -10.99 0.52 7.64
N ASP A 28 -12.16 0.52 8.30
CA ASP A 28 -12.57 -0.57 9.19
C ASP A 28 -12.72 -1.91 8.45
N LEU A 29 -13.12 -1.89 7.19
CA LEU A 29 -13.31 -3.10 6.38
C LEU A 29 -11.99 -3.81 6.08
N VAL A 30 -10.91 -3.06 5.87
CA VAL A 30 -9.61 -3.60 5.45
C VAL A 30 -8.60 -3.68 6.60
N ALA A 31 -8.95 -3.18 7.78
CA ALA A 31 -8.14 -3.33 8.98
C ALA A 31 -8.04 -4.81 9.41
N GLU A 32 -6.84 -5.23 9.80
CA GLU A 32 -6.59 -6.58 10.30
C GLU A 32 -6.38 -6.56 11.82
N GLY A 33 -7.16 -7.35 12.57
CA GLY A 33 -7.06 -7.42 14.02
C GLY A 33 -7.43 -6.10 14.72
N ASP A 34 -6.55 -5.62 15.60
CA ASP A 34 -6.75 -4.40 16.41
C ASP A 34 -6.01 -3.18 15.83
N GLN A 35 -5.74 -3.17 14.53
CA GLN A 35 -5.02 -2.09 13.87
C GLN A 35 -5.70 -0.73 14.06
N THR A 36 -4.89 0.30 14.27
CA THR A 36 -5.33 1.69 14.20
C THR A 36 -5.55 2.12 12.75
N SER A 37 -6.40 3.14 12.53
CA SER A 37 -6.65 3.67 11.18
C SER A 37 -5.37 4.10 10.46
N ALA A 38 -4.38 4.62 11.19
CA ALA A 38 -3.08 5.01 10.63
C ALA A 38 -2.26 3.79 10.18
N GLU A 39 -2.25 2.71 10.96
CA GLU A 39 -1.59 1.46 10.57
C GLU A 39 -2.24 0.87 9.32
N THR A 40 -3.57 0.78 9.30
CA THR A 40 -4.32 0.27 8.15
C THR A 40 -4.07 1.09 6.88
N ILE A 41 -4.06 2.42 6.97
CA ILE A 41 -3.78 3.29 5.81
C ILE A 41 -2.33 3.14 5.36
N GLY A 42 -1.39 2.99 6.30
CA GLY A 42 0.01 2.69 6.00
C GLY A 42 0.17 1.38 5.24
N ASP A 43 -0.52 0.32 5.68
CA ASP A 43 -0.52 -0.99 5.03
C ASP A 43 -1.08 -0.92 3.61
N VAL A 44 -2.24 -0.28 3.44
CA VAL A 44 -2.85 -0.07 2.12
C VAL A 44 -1.94 0.71 1.20
N THR A 45 -1.20 1.70 1.73
CA THR A 45 -0.23 2.49 0.95
C THR A 45 0.90 1.61 0.45
N LEU A 46 1.51 0.81 1.33
CA LEU A 46 2.63 -0.05 0.94
C LEU A 46 2.19 -1.14 -0.05
N LEU A 47 1.07 -1.81 0.22
CA LEU A 47 0.46 -2.78 -0.70
C LEU A 47 0.17 -2.14 -2.07
N SER A 48 -0.34 -0.91 -2.07
CA SER A 48 -0.66 -0.16 -3.28
C SER A 48 0.57 0.14 -4.14
N PHE A 49 1.69 0.55 -3.53
CA PHE A 49 2.93 0.81 -4.26
C PHE A 49 3.57 -0.49 -4.75
N ALA A 50 3.65 -1.53 -3.91
CA ALA A 50 4.17 -2.84 -4.30
C ALA A 50 3.39 -3.42 -5.50
N SER A 51 2.06 -3.39 -5.45
CA SER A 51 1.21 -3.88 -6.55
C SER A 51 1.42 -3.12 -7.86
N ARG A 52 1.58 -1.78 -7.79
CA ARG A 52 1.82 -0.96 -8.98
C ARG A 52 3.23 -1.20 -9.55
N ALA A 53 4.25 -1.25 -8.70
CA ALA A 53 5.63 -1.53 -9.13
C ALA A 53 5.71 -2.91 -9.80
N HIS A 54 5.20 -3.96 -9.15
CA HIS A 54 5.13 -5.32 -9.71
C HIS A 54 4.44 -5.34 -11.07
N HIS A 55 3.29 -4.67 -11.18
CA HIS A 55 2.55 -4.61 -12.43
C HIS A 55 3.34 -3.92 -13.53
N ILE A 56 4.02 -2.81 -13.26
CA ILE A 56 4.79 -2.10 -14.28
C ILE A 56 6.00 -2.94 -14.71
N VAL A 57 6.70 -3.59 -13.78
CA VAL A 57 7.88 -4.41 -14.07
C VAL A 57 7.54 -5.69 -14.83
N HIS A 58 6.56 -6.46 -14.35
CA HIS A 58 6.27 -7.80 -14.88
C HIS A 58 5.14 -7.84 -15.92
N HIS A 59 4.32 -6.79 -15.99
CA HIS A 59 3.17 -6.71 -16.91
C HIS A 59 3.14 -5.44 -17.77
N GLY A 60 4.06 -4.50 -17.56
CA GLY A 60 4.27 -3.35 -18.43
C GLY A 60 5.21 -3.68 -19.60
N ASP A 61 5.35 -2.73 -20.52
CA ASP A 61 6.29 -2.83 -21.64
C ASP A 61 7.66 -2.25 -21.25
N GLY A 62 8.58 -3.11 -20.84
CA GLY A 62 10.01 -2.81 -20.72
C GLY A 62 10.39 -1.92 -19.52
N ALA A 63 10.50 -2.52 -18.34
CA ALA A 63 11.17 -1.90 -17.21
C ALA A 63 12.69 -1.78 -17.46
N ASP A 64 13.28 -0.70 -16.96
CA ASP A 64 14.72 -0.55 -16.90
C ASP A 64 15.26 -1.05 -15.54
N GLU A 65 16.59 -1.18 -15.46
CA GLU A 65 17.27 -1.67 -14.24
C GLU A 65 16.97 -0.79 -13.01
N GLU A 66 16.66 0.50 -13.21
CA GLU A 66 16.31 1.40 -12.10
C GLU A 66 14.92 1.04 -11.54
N LEU A 67 13.93 0.83 -12.40
CA LEU A 67 12.59 0.45 -11.97
C LEU A 67 12.55 -0.96 -11.36
N GLU A 68 13.32 -1.90 -11.89
CA GLU A 68 13.51 -3.23 -11.30
C GLU A 68 14.07 -3.14 -9.87
N ALA A 69 15.08 -2.27 -9.64
CA ALA A 69 15.62 -2.07 -8.30
C ALA A 69 14.62 -1.41 -7.33
N GLN A 70 13.73 -0.54 -7.81
CA GLN A 70 12.65 0.03 -6.99
C GLN A 70 11.61 -1.04 -6.63
N GLU A 71 11.29 -1.93 -7.56
CA GLU A 71 10.37 -3.04 -7.34
C GLU A 71 10.96 -4.02 -6.30
N GLU A 72 12.20 -4.45 -6.47
CA GLU A 72 12.89 -5.29 -5.48
C GLU A 72 12.86 -4.64 -4.09
N ARG A 73 13.17 -3.35 -3.99
CA ARG A 73 13.19 -2.66 -2.70
C ARG A 73 11.80 -2.56 -2.04
N ILE A 74 10.74 -2.34 -2.80
CA ILE A 74 9.39 -2.28 -2.24
C ILE A 74 8.89 -3.67 -1.83
N MET A 75 9.34 -4.75 -2.49
CA MET A 75 9.05 -6.13 -2.07
C MET A 75 9.71 -6.45 -0.73
N ASP A 76 10.97 -6.06 -0.52
CA ASP A 76 11.64 -6.22 0.78
C ASP A 76 10.90 -5.50 1.90
N LEU A 77 10.49 -4.25 1.66
CA LEU A 77 9.74 -3.45 2.63
C LEU A 77 8.36 -4.04 2.91
N PHE A 78 7.71 -4.61 1.88
CA PHE A 78 6.46 -5.33 2.03
C PHE A 78 6.63 -6.53 2.96
N GLU A 79 7.63 -7.38 2.71
CA GLU A 79 7.89 -8.55 3.55
C GLU A 79 8.24 -8.16 4.99
N GLU A 80 9.04 -7.11 5.20
CA GLU A 80 9.34 -6.58 6.53
C GLU A 80 8.06 -6.15 7.29
N ARG A 81 7.11 -5.52 6.57
CA ARG A 81 5.89 -4.99 7.19
C ARG A 81 4.83 -6.06 7.44
N PHE A 82 4.64 -7.00 6.51
CA PHE A 82 3.55 -7.98 6.56
C PHE A 82 4.00 -9.37 7.04
N GLY A 83 5.30 -9.64 7.09
CA GLY A 83 5.86 -10.93 7.49
C GLY A 83 5.64 -12.06 6.47
N VAL A 84 5.20 -11.72 5.26
CA VAL A 84 4.97 -12.63 4.12
C VAL A 84 5.40 -11.93 2.84
N THR A 85 5.79 -12.71 1.84
CA THR A 85 6.14 -12.15 0.53
C THR A 85 4.91 -11.60 -0.19
N PHE A 86 5.10 -10.66 -1.12
CA PHE A 86 4.01 -10.11 -1.92
C PHE A 86 3.26 -11.18 -2.73
N GLY A 87 3.99 -12.19 -3.25
CA GLY A 87 3.40 -13.31 -3.96
C GLY A 87 2.53 -14.21 -3.08
N GLU A 88 2.94 -14.45 -1.83
CA GLU A 88 2.14 -15.18 -0.84
C GLU A 88 0.88 -14.42 -0.44
N ALA A 89 1.00 -13.12 -0.18
CA ALA A 89 -0.12 -12.27 0.22
C ALA A 89 -1.18 -12.12 -0.88
N THR A 90 -0.76 -12.03 -2.15
CA THR A 90 -1.66 -11.76 -3.28
C THR A 90 -2.04 -13.01 -4.08
N GLY A 91 -1.40 -14.15 -3.80
CA GLY A 91 -1.55 -15.36 -4.61
C GLY A 91 -0.83 -15.30 -5.96
N HIS A 92 -0.04 -14.25 -6.24
CA HIS A 92 0.83 -14.16 -7.41
C HIS A 92 2.14 -14.90 -7.15
N GLN A 93 2.08 -16.23 -7.21
CA GLN A 93 3.29 -17.05 -7.33
C GLN A 93 3.73 -17.02 -8.79
N HIS A 94 4.81 -16.30 -9.10
CA HIS A 94 5.49 -16.34 -10.40
C HIS A 94 6.61 -17.37 -10.39
#